data_AF-A0A2K3MPR5-F1
#
_entry.id   AF-A0A2K3MPR5-F1
#
_cell.length_a   1.000
_cell.length_b   1.000
_cell.length_c   1.000
_cell.angle_alpha   90.00
_cell.angle_beta   90.00
_cell.angle_gamma   90.00
#
_symmetry.space_group_name_H-M   'P 1'
#
loop_
_entity.id
_entity.type
_entity.pdbx_description
1 polymer ?
#
loop_
_entity_poly.entity_id
_entity_poly.type
_entity_poly.pdbx_seq_one_letter_code
_entity_poly.pdbx_strand_id
1 'polypeptide(L)'
;MFKSTILEDTSVIYGITIIPVVGILSNKDAFSPVLDSAEVEAVFDVPLEMFLKNDNRRAEQREWMGEKHLIHYFDYEVENKKYVIWAITAAILIRAATLILQRPPAFLEQRPKIWGGITENDSILLQRNNSQL
;
A
#
# COMPACT_ATOMS: atom_id res chain seq x y z
N MET A 1 24.53 4.65 -1.06
CA MET A 1 23.94 5.88 -0.48
C MET A 1 22.45 5.62 -0.33
N PHE A 2 21.91 5.63 0.89
CA PHE A 2 20.47 5.50 1.12
C PHE A 2 19.81 6.87 0.84
N LYS A 3 18.82 6.90 -0.04
CA LYS A 3 17.96 8.07 -0.25
C LYS A 3 16.57 7.73 0.25
N SER A 4 15.97 8.60 1.05
CA SER A 4 14.62 8.40 1.57
C SER A 4 13.73 9.60 1.30
N THR A 5 12.44 9.35 1.09
CA THR A 5 11.41 10.38 0.94
C THR A 5 10.21 10.00 1.80
N ILE A 6 9.60 10.99 2.45
CA ILE A 6 8.39 10.82 3.26
C ILE A 6 7.21 10.72 2.30
N LEU A 7 6.31 9.75 2.53
CA LEU A 7 4.98 9.81 1.94
C LEU A 7 4.16 10.78 2.77
N GLU A 8 3.71 11.88 2.16
CA GLU A 8 3.01 12.97 2.84
C GLU A 8 1.64 12.54 3.40
N ASP A 9 1.16 11.35 3.05
CA ASP A 9 -0.08 10.77 3.59
C ASP A 9 0.17 10.17 4.98
N THR A 10 -0.30 10.88 6.00
CA THR A 10 -0.32 10.38 7.37
C THR A 10 -1.65 9.70 7.66
N SER A 11 -1.60 8.50 8.22
CA SER A 11 -2.80 7.77 8.68
C SER A 11 -2.93 7.89 10.19
N VAL A 12 -4.13 8.12 10.70
CA VAL A 12 -4.40 8.14 12.16
C VAL A 12 -5.29 6.98 12.54
N ILE A 13 -4.73 6.01 13.26
CA ILE A 13 -5.47 4.84 13.75
C ILE A 13 -5.49 4.89 15.28
N TYR A 14 -6.69 4.94 15.88
CA TYR A 14 -6.88 4.96 17.34
C TYR A 14 -6.06 6.04 18.08
N GLY A 15 -5.83 7.21 17.46
CA GLY A 15 -5.03 8.30 18.03
C GLY A 15 -3.51 8.16 17.81
N ILE A 16 -3.07 7.18 17.03
CA ILE A 16 -1.68 6.99 16.64
C ILE A 16 -1.47 7.49 15.21
N THR A 17 -0.53 8.41 15.02
CA THR A 17 -0.12 8.89 13.69
C THR A 17 0.93 7.97 13.11
N ILE A 18 0.68 7.50 11.88
CA ILE A 18 1.58 6.65 11.11
C ILE A 18 2.11 7.47 9.93
N ILE A 19 3.44 7.55 9.83
CA ILE A 19 4.15 8.30 8.78
C ILE A 19 5.02 7.30 8.00
N PRO A 20 4.60 6.88 6.79
CA PRO A 20 5.39 5.97 6.00
C PRO A 20 6.57 6.70 5.33
N VAL A 21 7.74 6.09 5.40
CA VAL A 21 8.97 6.59 4.78
C VAL A 21 9.44 5.57 3.74
N VAL A 22 9.67 6.03 2.51
CA VAL A 22 10.18 5.18 1.42
C VAL A 22 11.70 5.27 1.41
N GLY A 23 12.37 4.14 1.63
CA GLY A 23 13.81 4.00 1.43
C GLY A 23 14.12 3.43 0.04
N ILE A 24 15.09 4.02 -0.66
CA ILE A 24 15.57 3.54 -1.95
C ILE A 24 16.86 2.75 -1.73
N LEU A 25 16.82 1.47 -2.04
CA LEU A 25 17.96 0.56 -2.10
C LEU A 25 18.54 0.57 -3.52
N SER A 26 19.65 1.28 -3.74
CA SER A 26 20.25 1.39 -5.08
C SER A 26 20.91 0.10 -5.57
N ASN A 27 21.33 -0.76 -4.65
CA ASN A 27 21.83 -2.09 -4.93
C ASN A 27 21.18 -3.04 -3.92
N LYS A 28 20.27 -3.88 -4.41
CA LYS A 28 19.53 -4.83 -3.58
C LYS A 28 20.46 -5.91 -3.01
N ASP A 29 21.40 -6.41 -3.81
CA ASP A 29 22.32 -7.48 -3.41
C ASP A 29 23.35 -7.02 -2.36
N ALA A 30 23.52 -5.69 -2.23
CA ALA A 30 24.35 -5.12 -1.17
C ALA A 30 23.65 -5.05 0.20
N PHE A 31 22.35 -5.40 0.28
CA PHE A 31 21.58 -5.40 1.51
C PHE A 31 21.15 -6.83 1.88
N SER A 32 21.84 -7.40 2.88
CA SER A 32 21.50 -8.71 3.45
C SER A 32 21.04 -8.54 4.90
N PRO A 33 19.72 -8.46 5.15
CA PRO A 33 19.21 -8.28 6.51
C PRO A 33 19.51 -9.50 7.38
N VAL A 34 19.95 -9.26 8.62
CA VAL A 34 20.04 -10.30 9.65
C VAL A 34 18.75 -10.25 10.45
N LEU A 35 18.00 -11.35 10.46
CA LEU A 35 16.70 -11.40 11.12
C LEU A 35 16.85 -11.68 12.61
N ASP A 36 16.12 -10.92 13.43
CA ASP A 36 15.86 -11.31 14.82
C ASP A 36 14.62 -12.21 14.84
N SER A 37 14.82 -13.49 15.09
CA SER A 37 13.74 -14.47 15.14
C SER A 37 12.75 -14.26 16.29
N ALA A 38 13.08 -13.43 17.29
CA ALA A 38 12.15 -13.06 18.35
C ALA A 38 11.05 -12.10 17.87
N GLU A 39 11.32 -11.33 16.81
CA GLU A 39 10.42 -10.29 16.31
C GLU A 39 9.96 -10.54 14.86
N VAL A 40 10.80 -11.16 14.03
CA VAL A 40 10.58 -11.28 12.58
C VAL A 40 10.64 -12.74 12.14
N GLU A 41 9.48 -13.27 11.71
CA GLU A 41 9.37 -14.64 11.20
C GLU A 41 9.96 -14.80 9.80
N ALA A 42 9.71 -13.84 8.91
CA ALA A 42 10.13 -13.92 7.50
C ALA A 42 10.34 -12.54 6.88
N VAL A 43 11.24 -12.47 5.91
CA VAL A 43 11.38 -11.34 4.98
C VAL A 43 11.22 -11.88 3.57
N PHE A 44 10.46 -11.16 2.76
CA PHE A 44 10.20 -11.52 1.38
C PHE A 44 9.98 -10.26 0.55
N ASP A 45 10.23 -10.38 -0.75
CA ASP A 45 10.03 -9.31 -1.71
C ASP A 45 8.81 -9.57 -2.58
N VAL A 46 8.13 -8.50 -2.96
CA VAL A 46 6.99 -8.51 -3.89
C VAL A 46 7.19 -7.47 -4.98
N PRO A 47 6.71 -7.73 -6.21
CA PRO A 47 6.70 -6.70 -7.25
C PRO A 47 5.82 -5.51 -6.82
N LEU A 48 6.36 -4.30 -6.81
CA LEU A 48 5.60 -3.10 -6.42
C LEU A 48 4.32 -2.90 -7.25
N GLU A 49 4.36 -3.26 -8.54
CA GLU A 49 3.21 -3.15 -9.44
C GLU A 49 2.03 -4.05 -9.03
N MET A 50 2.26 -5.09 -8.23
CA MET A 50 1.21 -5.98 -7.72
C MET A 50 0.10 -5.20 -7.01
N PHE A 51 0.44 -4.13 -6.30
CA PHE A 51 -0.52 -3.31 -5.55
C PHE A 51 -1.41 -2.43 -6.43
N LEU A 52 -1.21 -2.42 -7.75
CA LEU A 52 -2.07 -1.73 -8.72
C LEU A 52 -2.90 -2.69 -9.58
N LYS A 53 -2.71 -4.01 -9.44
CA LYS A 53 -3.41 -5.04 -10.24
C LYS A 53 -4.49 -5.74 -9.42
N ASN A 54 -5.49 -6.30 -10.11
CA ASN A 54 -6.60 -7.01 -9.47
C ASN A 54 -6.38 -8.54 -9.42
N ASP A 55 -5.34 -9.05 -10.11
CA ASP A 55 -5.15 -10.49 -10.40
C ASP A 55 -5.08 -11.35 -9.13
N ASN A 56 -4.35 -10.90 -8.11
CA ASN A 56 -4.18 -11.61 -6.83
C ASN A 56 -4.78 -10.81 -5.66
N ARG A 57 -5.84 -10.05 -5.94
CA ARG A 57 -6.46 -9.14 -4.97
C ARG A 57 -7.87 -9.56 -4.61
N ARG A 58 -8.17 -9.58 -3.31
CA ARG A 58 -9.51 -9.69 -2.74
C ARG A 58 -9.89 -8.36 -2.06
N ALA A 59 -11.18 -8.05 -1.94
CA ALA A 59 -11.64 -6.99 -1.05
C ALA A 59 -12.89 -7.40 -0.28
N GLU A 60 -12.98 -6.91 0.94
CA GLU A 60 -14.18 -6.98 1.76
C GLU A 60 -14.69 -5.58 2.06
N GLN A 61 -15.99 -5.38 1.90
CA GLN A 61 -16.63 -4.15 2.36
C GLN A 61 -16.82 -4.21 3.87
N ARG A 62 -16.44 -3.13 4.54
CA ARG A 62 -16.66 -2.91 5.97
C ARG A 62 -17.31 -1.56 6.17
N GLU A 63 -18.03 -1.43 7.27
CA GLU A 63 -18.62 -0.17 7.70
C GLU A 63 -17.92 0.27 8.99
N TRP A 64 -17.47 1.52 9.03
CA TRP A 64 -16.88 2.13 10.22
C TRP A 64 -17.46 3.53 10.39
N MET A 65 -18.06 3.81 11.55
CA MET A 65 -18.69 5.10 11.85
C MET A 65 -19.68 5.57 10.75
N GLY A 66 -20.45 4.63 10.18
CA GLY A 66 -21.41 4.90 9.10
C GLY A 66 -20.79 5.04 7.70
N GLU A 67 -19.48 4.89 7.57
CA GLU A 67 -18.79 4.96 6.28
C GLU A 67 -18.36 3.58 5.78
N LYS A 68 -18.81 3.26 4.56
CA LYS A 68 -18.37 2.05 3.85
C LYS A 68 -16.97 2.25 3.29
N HIS A 69 -16.09 1.28 3.54
CA HIS A 69 -14.75 1.23 2.99
C HIS A 69 -14.41 -0.19 2.54
N LEU A 70 -13.40 -0.32 1.69
CA LEU A 70 -12.88 -1.60 1.25
C LEU A 70 -11.59 -1.92 2.01
N ILE A 71 -11.52 -3.12 2.56
CA ILE A 71 -10.27 -3.71 3.05
C ILE A 71 -9.72 -4.59 1.94
N HIS A 72 -8.53 -4.25 1.45
CA HIS A 72 -7.85 -5.02 0.42
C HIS A 72 -6.95 -6.09 1.02
N TYR A 73 -6.92 -7.24 0.36
CA TYR A 73 -6.02 -8.34 0.62
C TYR A 73 -5.29 -8.67 -0.68
N PHE A 74 -3.96 -8.81 -0.61
CA PHE A 74 -3.12 -9.25 -1.71
C PHE A 74 -2.49 -10.58 -1.32
N ASP A 75 -2.84 -11.63 -2.04
CA ASP A 75 -2.29 -12.96 -1.82
C ASP A 75 -1.00 -13.11 -2.64
N TYR A 76 0.08 -13.53 -1.99
CA TYR A 76 1.38 -13.71 -2.64
C TYR A 76 1.96 -15.07 -2.29
N GLU A 77 2.51 -15.76 -3.28
CA GLU A 77 3.15 -17.05 -3.11
C GLU A 77 4.59 -17.00 -3.64
N VAL A 78 5.53 -17.39 -2.80
CA VAL A 78 6.96 -17.47 -3.13
C VAL A 78 7.57 -18.62 -2.33
N GLU A 79 8.44 -19.42 -2.97
CA GLU A 79 9.11 -20.56 -2.31
C GLU A 79 8.13 -21.52 -1.58
N ASN A 80 6.97 -21.79 -2.19
CA ASN A 80 5.88 -22.59 -1.61
C ASN A 80 5.30 -22.05 -0.28
N LYS A 81 5.57 -20.79 0.06
CA LYS A 81 4.96 -20.09 1.20
C LYS A 81 3.95 -19.09 0.70
N LYS A 82 2.81 -19.01 1.40
CA LYS A 82 1.71 -18.10 1.11
C LYS A 82 1.68 -16.97 2.12
N TYR A 83 1.58 -15.75 1.63
CA TYR A 83 1.51 -14.54 2.42
C TYR A 83 0.26 -13.76 2.05
N VAL A 84 -0.32 -13.06 3.03
CA VAL A 84 -1.45 -12.15 2.82
C VAL A 84 -1.03 -10.77 3.29
N ILE A 85 -1.03 -9.82 2.37
CA ILE A 85 -0.74 -8.41 2.66
C ILE A 85 -2.06 -7.67 2.71
N TRP A 86 -2.39 -7.06 3.85
CA TRP A 86 -3.70 -6.47 4.10
C TRP A 86 -3.65 -5.30 5.07
N ALA A 87 -4.82 -4.74 5.40
CA ALA A 87 -5.00 -3.62 6.32
C ALA A 87 -4.16 -2.38 5.92
N ILE A 88 -3.57 -1.70 6.91
CA ILE A 88 -2.81 -0.47 6.68
C ILE A 88 -1.57 -0.71 5.81
N THR A 89 -0.93 -1.88 5.93
CA THR A 89 0.23 -2.22 5.09
C THR A 89 -0.14 -2.22 3.61
N ALA A 90 -1.28 -2.84 3.25
CA ALA A 90 -1.77 -2.78 1.87
C ALA A 90 -2.11 -1.35 1.44
N ALA A 91 -2.72 -0.54 2.31
CA ALA A 91 -3.04 0.85 2.00
C ALA A 91 -1.79 1.68 1.68
N ILE A 92 -0.75 1.58 2.51
CA ILE A 92 0.55 2.25 2.30
C ILE A 92 1.18 1.80 0.98
N LEU A 93 1.17 0.50 0.69
CA LEU A 93 1.80 -0.05 -0.51
C LEU A 93 1.05 0.33 -1.80
N ILE A 94 -0.29 0.39 -1.79
CA ILE A 94 -1.06 0.93 -2.92
C ILE A 94 -0.69 2.40 -3.18
N ARG A 95 -0.57 3.21 -2.12
CA ARG A 95 -0.19 4.63 -2.25
C ARG A 95 1.22 4.79 -2.79
N ALA A 96 2.18 4.07 -2.22
CA ALA A 96 3.57 4.07 -2.67
C ALA A 96 3.66 3.66 -4.16
N ALA A 97 2.99 2.57 -4.55
CA ALA A 97 2.97 2.12 -5.94
C ALA A 97 2.33 3.17 -6.88
N THR A 98 1.21 3.79 -6.47
CA THR A 98 0.53 4.82 -7.25
C THR A 98 1.44 6.02 -7.54
N LEU A 99 2.13 6.50 -6.51
CA LEU A 99 3.01 7.67 -6.63
C LEU A 99 4.31 7.35 -7.40
N ILE A 100 4.93 6.21 -7.11
CA ILE A 100 6.21 5.83 -7.72
C ILE A 100 6.03 5.44 -9.19
N LEU A 101 4.98 4.67 -9.50
CA LEU A 101 4.69 4.20 -10.86
C LEU A 101 3.80 5.18 -11.66
N GLN A 102 3.35 6.26 -11.02
CA GLN A 102 2.53 7.33 -11.60
C GLN A 102 1.26 6.81 -12.31
N ARG A 103 0.62 5.79 -11.73
CA ARG A 103 -0.57 5.15 -12.30
C ARG A 103 -1.55 4.76 -11.19
N PRO A 104 -2.87 4.98 -11.37
CA PRO A 104 -3.86 4.54 -10.38
C PRO A 104 -3.99 3.01 -10.33
N PRO A 105 -4.50 2.45 -9.21
CA PRO A 105 -4.86 1.04 -9.14
C PRO A 105 -5.98 0.70 -10.14
N ALA A 106 -5.97 -0.52 -10.67
CA ALA A 106 -7.00 -1.04 -11.57
C ALA A 106 -8.31 -1.42 -10.84
N PHE A 107 -8.49 -0.98 -9.60
CA PHE A 107 -9.63 -1.29 -8.75
C PHE A 107 -10.01 -0.06 -7.93
N LEU A 108 -11.28 -0.02 -7.49
CA LEU A 108 -11.71 0.99 -6.54
C LEU A 108 -11.06 0.72 -5.19
N GLU A 109 -10.30 1.69 -4.69
CA GLU A 109 -9.59 1.57 -3.43
C GLU A 109 -10.49 1.85 -2.22
N GLN A 110 -11.29 2.91 -2.24
CA GLN A 110 -12.26 3.25 -1.18
C GLN A 110 -11.71 3.06 0.26
N ARG A 111 -10.59 3.74 0.59
CA ARG A 111 -9.98 3.69 1.92
C ARG A 111 -10.87 4.32 3.01
N PRO A 112 -10.76 3.87 4.27
CA PRO A 112 -11.34 4.57 5.41
C PRO A 112 -10.80 6.00 5.53
N LYS A 113 -11.65 6.97 5.89
CA LYS A 113 -11.22 8.35 6.18
C LYS A 113 -10.14 8.44 7.27
N ILE A 114 -10.21 7.56 8.27
CA ILE A 114 -9.20 7.49 9.34
C ILE A 114 -7.78 7.19 8.82
N TRP A 115 -7.65 6.62 7.61
CA TRP A 115 -6.36 6.35 6.99
C TRP A 115 -5.85 7.48 6.10
N GLY A 116 -6.54 8.63 6.06
CA GLY A 116 -6.12 9.80 5.28
C GLY A 116 -7.12 10.26 4.22
N GLY A 117 -8.24 9.56 4.00
CA GLY A 117 -9.27 9.94 3.01
C GLY A 117 -8.76 9.96 1.56
N ILE A 118 -9.61 10.40 0.62
CA ILE A 118 -9.21 10.68 -0.77
C ILE A 118 -8.37 11.97 -0.74
N THR A 119 -7.14 11.91 -1.21
CA THR A 119 -6.26 13.09 -1.29
C THR A 119 -6.63 13.97 -2.49
N GLU A 120 -6.16 15.22 -2.52
CA GLU A 120 -6.36 16.12 -3.65
C GLU A 120 -5.79 15.52 -4.96
N ASN A 121 -4.67 14.79 -4.86
CA ASN A 121 -4.10 14.04 -5.98
C ASN A 121 -5.00 12.90 -6.47
N ASP A 122 -5.67 12.19 -5.55
CA ASP A 122 -6.63 11.14 -5.92
C ASP A 122 -7.85 11.75 -6.61
N SER A 123 -8.26 12.94 -6.17
CA SER A 123 -9.34 13.73 -6.78
C SER A 123 -8.97 14.16 -8.21
N ILE A 124 -7.74 14.61 -8.43
CA ILE A 124 -7.22 14.99 -9.76
C ILE A 124 -7.11 13.78 -10.69
N LEU A 125 -6.65 12.62 -10.20
CA LEU A 125 -6.60 11.38 -10.98
C LEU A 125 -8.00 10.89 -11.38
N LEU A 126 -8.97 10.96 -10.47
CA LEU A 126 -10.37 10.63 -10.76
C LEU A 126 -11.01 11.60 -11.78
N GLN A 127 -10.71 12.91 -11.67
CA GLN A 127 -11.21 13.91 -12.62
C GLN A 127 -10.63 13.75 -14.03
N ARG A 128 -9.36 13.34 -14.16
CA ARG A 128 -8.74 13.05 -15.46
C ARG A 128 -9.40 11.88 -16.17
N ASN A 129 -9.82 10.85 -15.44
CA ASN A 129 -10.48 9.68 -16.02
C ASN A 129 -11.95 9.94 -16.40
N ASN A 130 -12.64 10.83 -15.68
CA ASN A 130 -14.01 11.23 -16.03
C ASN A 130 -14.10 12.21 -17.20
N SER A 131 -12.99 12.84 -17.60
CA SER A 131 -12.92 13.77 -18.74
C SER A 131 -12.61 13.08 -20.09
N GLN A 132 -12.50 11.74 -20.10
CA GLN A 132 -12.25 10.93 -21.32
C GLN A 132 -13.43 10.02 -21.71
N LEU A 133 -14.63 10.29 -21.20
CA LEU A 133 -15.90 9.67 -21.64
C LEU A 133 -16.83 10.74 -22.21
#